data_AF-X0UAI0-F1
#
_entry.id   AF-X0UAI0-F1
#
_cell.length_a   1.000
_cell.length_b   1.000
_cell.length_c   1.000
_cell.angle_alpha   90.00
_cell.angle_beta   90.00
_cell.angle_gamma   90.00
#
_symmetry.space_group_name_H-M   'P 1'
#
loop_
_entity.id
_entity.type
_entity.pdbx_description
1 polymer ?
#
loop_
_entity_poly.entity_id
_entity_poly.type
_entity_poly.pdbx_seq_one_letter_code
_entity_poly.pdbx_strand_id
1 'polypeptide(L)'
;MSSKQQQTIGKTVEVEGVGLFTGQPATLRFHPAEPYSGVYFVRGDQPQPGRIEARVANVAKRARRTSLRNGAVSIETTEHCLS
;
A
#
# COMPACT_ATOMS: atom_id res chain seq x y z
N MET A 1 2.68 33.24 -2.13
CA MET A 1 2.10 31.97 -1.63
C MET A 1 3.12 30.89 -1.87
N SER A 2 3.63 30.22 -0.84
CA SER A 2 4.53 29.08 -1.04
C SER A 2 3.70 27.87 -1.46
N SER A 3 3.89 27.36 -2.67
CA SER A 3 3.27 26.11 -3.10
C SER A 3 3.90 24.99 -2.28
N LYS A 4 3.08 24.26 -1.51
CA LYS A 4 3.55 23.12 -0.72
C LYS A 4 4.12 22.07 -1.69
N GLN A 5 5.41 21.79 -1.59
CA GLN A 5 6.07 20.79 -2.44
C GLN A 5 5.56 19.39 -2.06
N GLN A 6 5.47 18.49 -3.05
CA GLN A 6 5.21 17.08 -2.78
C GLN A 6 6.35 16.48 -1.97
N GLN A 7 6.03 15.45 -1.17
CA GLN A 7 6.98 14.79 -0.30
C GLN A 7 6.98 13.28 -0.57
N THR A 8 8.16 12.69 -0.42
CA THR A 8 8.40 11.25 -0.39
C THR A 8 9.41 10.96 0.72
N ILE A 9 9.51 9.70 1.16
CA ILE A 9 10.56 9.28 2.08
C ILE A 9 11.94 9.37 1.42
N GLY A 10 12.99 9.65 2.20
CA GLY A 10 14.35 9.79 1.69
C GLY A 10 15.11 8.47 1.48
N LYS A 11 14.64 7.37 2.07
CA LYS A 11 15.26 6.04 1.93
C LYS A 11 14.24 4.93 2.12
N THR A 12 14.54 3.75 1.59
CA THR A 12 13.74 2.55 1.82
C THR A 12 13.77 2.16 3.30
N VAL A 13 12.61 1.78 3.84
CA VAL A 13 12.47 1.20 5.19
C VAL A 13 11.62 -0.07 5.14
N GLU A 14 11.89 -1.01 6.02
CA GLU A 14 11.25 -2.32 6.07
C GLU A 14 10.66 -2.58 7.45
N VAL A 15 9.49 -3.23 7.47
CA VAL A 15 8.83 -3.71 8.69
C VAL A 15 8.35 -5.13 8.45
N GLU A 16 8.64 -6.02 9.39
CA GLU A 16 8.19 -7.41 9.39
C GLU A 16 7.13 -7.63 10.46
N GLY A 17 6.19 -8.53 10.19
CA GLY A 17 5.15 -8.88 11.13
C GLY A 17 4.18 -9.92 10.57
N VAL A 18 2.96 -9.91 11.11
CA VAL A 18 1.89 -10.81 10.70
C VAL A 18 0.64 -10.03 10.31
N GLY A 19 -0.11 -10.53 9.33
CA GLY A 19 -1.39 -9.97 8.93
C GLY A 19 -2.46 -10.18 10.02
N LEU A 20 -3.10 -9.09 10.49
CA LEU A 20 -4.06 -9.12 11.60
C LEU A 20 -5.19 -10.16 11.44
N PHE A 21 -5.72 -10.31 10.22
CA PHE A 21 -6.85 -11.21 9.95
C PHE A 21 -6.44 -12.58 9.38
N THR A 22 -5.21 -12.71 8.87
CA THR A 22 -4.74 -13.93 8.19
C THR A 22 -3.75 -14.74 9.04
N GLY A 23 -3.11 -14.10 10.02
CA GLY A 23 -2.00 -14.68 10.79
C GLY A 23 -0.75 -14.97 9.96
N GLN A 24 -0.74 -14.60 8.67
CA GLN A 24 0.36 -14.92 7.76
C GLN A 24 1.53 -13.95 7.95
N PRO A 25 2.79 -14.42 7.93
CA PRO A 25 3.95 -13.55 7.88
C PRO A 25 3.89 -12.59 6.69
N ALA A 26 4.29 -11.35 6.91
CA ALA A 26 4.37 -10.35 5.86
C ALA A 26 5.55 -9.41 6.11
N THR A 27 6.22 -9.02 5.02
CA THR A 27 7.25 -7.99 5.01
C THR A 27 6.74 -6.80 4.21
N LEU A 28 6.65 -5.63 4.83
CA LEU A 28 6.26 -4.37 4.21
C LEU A 28 7.50 -3.52 3.95
N ARG A 29 7.71 -3.10 2.70
CA ARG A 29 8.78 -2.18 2.30
C ARG A 29 8.19 -0.87 1.80
N PHE A 30 8.60 0.23 2.39
CA PHE A 30 8.30 1.56 1.90
C PHE A 30 9.46 2.05 1.06
N HIS A 31 9.19 2.50 -0.16
CA HIS A 31 10.19 3.01 -1.08
C HIS A 31 9.97 4.50 -1.39
N PRO A 32 11.03 5.28 -1.65
CA PRO A 32 10.88 6.58 -2.29
C PRO A 32 10.12 6.45 -3.61
N ALA A 33 9.31 7.45 -3.96
CA ALA A 33 8.55 7.49 -5.20
C ALA A 33 8.71 8.83 -5.91
N GLU A 34 8.60 8.78 -7.24
CA GLU A 34 8.66 9.97 -8.10
C GLU A 34 7.50 10.93 -7.83
N PRO A 35 7.65 12.23 -8.12
CA PRO A 35 6.55 13.19 -8.08
C PRO A 35 5.30 12.71 -8.85
N TYR A 36 4.13 13.06 -8.35
CA TYR A 36 2.81 12.73 -8.91
C TYR A 36 2.44 11.25 -8.92
N SER A 37 3.26 10.38 -8.32
CA SER A 37 2.96 8.94 -8.20
C SER A 37 1.80 8.63 -7.24
N GLY A 38 1.54 9.51 -6.27
CA GLY A 38 0.61 9.28 -5.17
C GLY A 38 1.08 8.14 -4.26
N VAL A 39 0.17 7.62 -3.43
CA VAL A 39 0.44 6.42 -2.62
C VAL A 39 -0.13 5.21 -3.34
N TYR A 40 0.68 4.15 -3.46
CA TYR A 40 0.28 2.88 -4.03
C TYR A 40 0.94 1.73 -3.28
N PHE A 41 0.28 0.58 -3.30
CA PHE A 41 0.82 -0.66 -2.77
C PHE A 41 1.22 -1.58 -3.91
N VAL A 42 2.22 -2.43 -3.66
CA VAL A 42 2.71 -3.43 -4.62
C VAL A 42 2.70 -4.79 -3.97
N ARG A 43 2.06 -5.76 -4.62
CA ARG A 43 2.02 -7.17 -4.21
C ARG A 43 3.29 -7.87 -4.71
N GLY A 44 4.36 -7.80 -3.92
CA GLY A 44 5.71 -8.22 -4.33
C GLY A 44 5.96 -9.72 -4.42
N ASP A 45 5.13 -10.58 -3.82
CA ASP A 45 5.30 -12.04 -3.84
C ASP A 45 4.61 -12.72 -5.05
N GLN A 46 4.32 -11.97 -6.13
CA GLN A 46 3.89 -12.55 -7.42
C GLN A 46 4.99 -12.46 -8.47
N PRO A 47 5.04 -13.41 -9.43
CA PRO A 47 5.91 -13.29 -10.60
C PRO A 47 5.71 -11.98 -11.37
N GLN A 48 4.48 -11.45 -11.37
CA GLN A 48 4.16 -10.12 -11.86
C GLN A 48 3.63 -9.28 -10.69
N PRO A 49 4.45 -8.39 -10.11
CA PRO A 49 4.02 -7.58 -8.97
C PRO A 49 2.82 -6.70 -9.30
N GLY A 50 1.69 -6.96 -8.65
CA GLY A 50 0.47 -6.18 -8.85
C GLY A 50 0.52 -4.84 -8.13
N ARG A 51 0.45 -3.73 -8.87
CA ARG A 51 0.33 -2.37 -8.31
C ARG A 51 -1.14 -2.01 -8.10
N ILE A 52 -1.47 -1.44 -6.93
CA ILE A 52 -2.80 -0.93 -6.61
C ILE A 52 -2.67 0.46 -5.99
N GLU A 53 -3.24 1.48 -6.63
CA GLU A 53 -3.25 2.84 -6.10
C GLU A 53 -4.18 2.94 -4.88
N ALA A 54 -3.80 3.71 -3.87
CA ALA A 54 -4.62 4.00 -2.70
C ALA A 54 -5.72 5.03 -3.04
N ARG A 55 -6.66 4.63 -3.89
CA ARG A 55 -7.80 5.44 -4.35
C ARG A 55 -9.11 4.76 -3.97
N VAL A 56 -10.14 5.56 -3.72
CA VAL A 56 -11.51 5.09 -3.39
C VAL A 56 -12.02 4.09 -4.44
N ALA A 57 -11.70 4.29 -5.72
CA ALA A 57 -12.09 3.40 -6.81
C ALA A 57 -11.54 1.96 -6.67
N ASN A 58 -10.42 1.78 -5.96
CA ASN A 58 -9.80 0.48 -5.73
C ASN A 58 -10.23 -0.15 -4.39
N VAL A 59 -11.07 0.52 -3.59
CA VAL A 59 -11.51 -0.01 -2.29
C VAL A 59 -12.46 -1.18 -2.51
N ALA A 60 -12.10 -2.34 -1.97
CA ALA A 60 -12.93 -3.52 -1.93
C ALA A 60 -13.67 -3.60 -0.58
N LYS A 61 -14.96 -3.93 -0.62
CA LYS A 61 -15.75 -4.15 0.60
C LYS A 61 -15.18 -5.33 1.40
N ARG A 62 -14.77 -5.04 2.63
CA ARG A 62 -14.37 -6.01 3.66
C ARG A 62 -14.99 -5.58 4.98
N ALA A 63 -15.44 -6.54 5.76
CA ALA A 63 -15.86 -6.25 7.12
C ALA A 63 -14.64 -5.84 7.96
N ARG A 64 -14.77 -4.71 8.68
CA ARG A 64 -13.82 -4.26 9.72
C ARG A 64 -12.42 -3.87 9.24
N ARG A 65 -12.21 -3.62 7.95
CA ARG A 65 -10.92 -3.15 7.39
C ARG A 65 -11.06 -2.53 6.02
N THR A 66 -10.06 -1.77 5.60
CA THR A 66 -9.91 -1.32 4.21
C THR A 66 -9.07 -2.34 3.45
N SER A 67 -9.55 -2.77 2.29
CA SER A 67 -8.78 -3.59 1.35
C SER A 67 -8.76 -2.88 0.00
N LEU A 68 -7.62 -2.91 -0.66
CA LEU A 68 -7.45 -2.42 -2.02
C LEU A 68 -7.40 -3.61 -2.97
N ARG A 69 -8.08 -3.51 -4.12
CA ARG A 69 -8.15 -4.58 -5.12
C ARG A 69 -7.96 -4.05 -6.54
N ASN A 70 -7.19 -4.80 -7.33
CA ASN A 70 -7.09 -4.63 -8.78
C ASN A 70 -7.13 -6.03 -9.43
N GLY A 71 -8.24 -6.34 -10.11
CA GLY A 71 -8.47 -7.67 -10.69
C GLY A 71 -8.41 -8.79 -9.65
N ALA A 72 -7.51 -9.75 -9.84
CA ALA A 72 -7.29 -10.87 -8.92
C ALA A 72 -6.40 -10.51 -7.71
N VAL A 73 -5.72 -9.37 -7.73
CA VAL A 73 -4.78 -8.96 -6.68
C VAL A 73 -5.51 -8.13 -5.64
N SER A 74 -5.29 -8.43 -4.36
CA SER A 74 -5.80 -7.65 -3.23
C SER A 74 -4.75 -7.48 -2.15
N ILE A 75 -4.81 -6.34 -1.45
CA ILE A 75 -3.96 -6.02 -0.29
C ILE A 75 -4.90 -5.59 0.84
N GLU A 76 -4.78 -6.24 1.99
CA GLU A 76 -5.72 -6.14 3.11
C GLU A 76 -5.15 -5.26 4.23
N THR A 77 -6.03 -4.59 4.98
CA THR A 77 -5.68 -3.81 6.19
C THR A 77 -4.74 -2.62 5.91
N THR A 78 -5.00 -1.87 4.84
CA THR A 78 -4.13 -0.74 4.41
C THR A 78 -4.30 0.53 5.24
N GLU A 79 -5.39 0.65 5.98
CA GLU A 79 -5.81 1.88 6.68
C GLU A 79 -4.78 2.43 7.67
N HIS A 80 -4.12 1.56 8.44
CA HIS A 80 -3.13 2.00 9.44
C HIS A 80 -1.86 2.57 8.79
N CYS A 81 -1.50 2.10 7.60
CA CYS A 81 -0.37 2.64 6.82
C CYS A 81 -0.70 3.98 6.15
N LEU A 82 -1.99 4.28 5.93
CA LEU A 82 -2.45 5.46 5.21
C LEU A 82 -2.87 6.62 6.16
N SER A 83 -2.82 6.40 7.47
CA SER A 83 -3.27 7.35 8.49
C SER A 83 -2.22 8.38 8.88
#